data_AF-A0A1B8HN96-F1
#
_entry.id   AF-A0A1B8HN96-F1
#
_cell.length_a   1.000
_cell.length_b   1.000
_cell.length_c   1.000
_cell.angle_alpha   90.00
_cell.angle_beta   90.00
_cell.angle_gamma   90.00
#
_symmetry.space_group_name_H-M   'P 1'
#
loop_
_entity.id
_entity.type
_entity.pdbx_description
1 polymer ?
#
loop_
_entity_poly.entity_id
_entity_poly.type
_entity_poly.pdbx_seq_one_letter_code
_entity_poly.pdbx_strand_id
1 'polypeptide(L)' 'MSKPLPLDAATYKAQQVSSLFTVILEQAESECSPDLFDLISIASDIHCDISQSLNQEAGGSK' A
#
# COMPACT_ATOMS: atom_id res chain seq x y z
N MET A 1 -2.24 -22.67 6.19
CA MET A 1 -1.36 -21.54 5.85
C MET A 1 -1.34 -21.41 4.33
N SER A 2 -1.81 -20.29 3.81
CA SER A 2 -1.73 -19.99 2.37
C SER A 2 -0.26 -19.94 1.97
N LYS A 3 0.08 -20.43 0.77
CA LYS A 3 1.46 -20.36 0.26
C LYS A 3 1.93 -18.90 0.29
N PRO A 4 3.19 -18.63 0.69
CA PRO A 4 3.76 -17.30 0.59
C PRO A 4 3.63 -16.78 -0.85
N LEU A 5 3.30 -15.51 -0.99
CA LEU A 5 3.24 -14.87 -2.29
C LEU A 5 4.69 -14.75 -2.84
N PRO A 6 4.94 -15.07 -4.11
CA PRO A 6 6.22 -14.76 -4.75
C PRO A 6 6.57 -13.27 -4.61
N LEU A 7 7.86 -12.95 -4.44
CA LEU A 7 8.32 -11.59 -4.15
C LEU A 7 7.93 -10.60 -5.26
N ASP A 8 8.07 -11.00 -6.52
CA ASP A 8 7.63 -10.26 -7.70
C ASP A 8 6.13 -9.97 -7.68
N ALA A 9 5.32 -10.98 -7.35
CA ALA A 9 3.87 -10.83 -7.22
C ALA A 9 3.50 -9.92 -6.04
N ALA A 10 4.26 -9.96 -4.95
CA ALA A 10 4.04 -9.12 -3.77
C ALA A 10 4.35 -7.66 -4.09
N THR A 11 5.48 -7.39 -4.74
CA THR A 11 5.86 -6.06 -5.20
C THR A 11 4.85 -5.49 -6.18
N TYR A 12 4.43 -6.29 -7.18
CA TYR A 12 3.42 -5.85 -8.15
C TYR A 12 2.09 -5.50 -7.47
N LYS A 13 1.59 -6.36 -6.57
CA LYS A 13 0.37 -6.07 -5.81
C LYS A 13 0.52 -4.84 -4.92
N ALA A 14 1.68 -4.65 -4.31
CA ALA A 14 1.93 -3.50 -3.47
C ALA A 14 1.85 -2.19 -4.27
N GLN A 15 2.39 -2.18 -5.49
CA GLN A 15 2.24 -1.05 -6.41
C GLN A 15 0.78 -0.79 -6.80
N GLN A 16 0.01 -1.84 -7.09
CA GLN A 16 -1.43 -1.70 -7.39
C GLN A 16 -2.18 -1.07 -6.21
N VAL A 17 -1.91 -1.53 -4.98
CA VAL A 17 -2.56 -1.00 -3.78
C VAL A 17 -2.13 0.44 -3.52
N SER A 18 -0.88 0.82 -3.81
CA SER A 18 -0.45 2.22 -3.74
C SER A 18 -1.28 3.11 -4.66
N SER A 19 -1.52 2.69 -5.91
CA SER A 19 -2.40 3.42 -6.83
C SER A 19 -3.85 3.50 -6.35
N LEU A 20 -4.36 2.44 -5.71
CA LEU A 20 -5.70 2.44 -5.13
C LEU A 20 -5.81 3.43 -3.96
N PHE A 21 -4.83 3.47 -3.06
CA PHE A 21 -4.83 4.41 -1.94
C PHE A 21 -4.85 5.86 -2.42
N THR A 22 -4.17 6.21 -3.51
CA THR A 22 -4.24 7.56 -4.09
C THR A 22 -5.70 7.95 -4.39
N VAL A 23 -6.44 7.10 -5.10
CA VAL A 23 -7.85 7.36 -5.46
C VAL A 23 -8.74 7.36 -4.21
N ILE A 24 -8.51 6.44 -3.28
CA ILE A 24 -9.29 6.35 -2.04
C ILE A 24 -9.12 7.62 -1.20
N LEU A 25 -7.89 8.12 -1.06
CA LEU A 25 -7.61 9.33 -0.28
C LEU A 25 -8.25 10.57 -0.91
N GLU A 26 -8.14 10.72 -2.24
CA GLU A 26 -8.80 11.82 -2.97
C GLU A 26 -10.32 11.82 -2.74
N GLN A 27 -10.96 10.65 -2.77
CA GLN A 27 -12.41 10.56 -2.53
C GLN A 27 -12.74 10.79 -1.05
N ALA A 28 -11.98 10.18 -0.15
CA ALA A 28 -12.22 10.20 1.29
C ALA A 28 -12.12 11.61 1.89
N GLU A 29 -11.28 12.49 1.33
CA GLU A 29 -11.15 13.88 1.78
C GLU A 29 -12.49 14.62 1.79
N SER A 30 -13.38 14.31 0.84
CA SER A 30 -14.70 14.96 0.71
C SER A 30 -15.87 14.14 1.23
N GLU A 31 -15.73 12.81 1.29
CA GLU A 31 -16.83 11.89 1.62
C GLU A 31 -16.79 11.33 3.04
N CYS A 32 -15.64 11.39 3.71
CA CYS A 32 -15.46 10.79 5.03
C CYS A 32 -15.45 11.85 6.15
N SER A 33 -15.70 11.39 7.38
CA SER A 33 -15.38 12.20 8.56
C SER A 33 -13.86 12.38 8.69
N PRO A 34 -13.38 13.44 9.35
CA PRO A 34 -11.95 13.65 9.59
C PRO A 34 -11.29 12.44 10.25
N ASP A 35 -11.93 11.86 11.28
CA ASP A 35 -11.41 10.67 11.97
C ASP A 35 -11.24 9.47 11.03
N LEU A 36 -12.16 9.26 10.09
CA LEU A 36 -12.08 8.15 9.14
C LEU A 36 -11.02 8.43 8.06
N PHE A 37 -10.92 9.66 7.59
CA PHE A 37 -9.86 10.08 6.67
C PHE A 37 -8.47 9.86 7.29
N ASP A 38 -8.29 10.22 8.57
CA ASP A 38 -7.04 10.00 9.29
C ASP A 38 -6.69 8.51 9.40
N LEU A 39 -7.67 7.65 9.70
CA LEU A 39 -7.47 6.19 9.75
C LEU A 39 -7.08 5.60 8.39
N ILE A 40 -7.68 6.09 7.30
CA ILE A 40 -7.33 5.66 5.93
C ILE A 40 -5.91 6.13 5.58
N SER A 41 -5.55 7.35 5.97
CA SER A 41 -4.21 7.91 5.76
C SER A 41 -3.15 7.07 6.48
N ILE A 42 -3.38 6.69 7.74
CA ILE A 42 -2.50 5.80 8.50
C ILE A 42 -2.34 4.44 7.80
N ALA A 43 -3.42 3.87 7.26
CA ALA A 43 -3.35 2.62 6.51
C ALA A 43 -2.54 2.75 5.22
N SER A 44 -2.66 3.88 4.52
CA SER A 44 -1.87 4.20 3.33
C SER A 44 -0.38 4.33 3.66
N ASP A 45 -0.04 4.98 4.77
CA ASP A 45 1.34 5.17 5.22
C ASP A 45 2.01 3.82 5.56
N ILE A 46 1.33 2.97 6.32
CA ILE A 46 1.80 1.61 6.64
C ILE A 46 2.02 0.80 5.35
N HIS A 47 1.10 0.92 4.39
CA HIS A 47 1.25 0.27 3.08
C HIS A 47 2.47 0.80 2.31
N CYS A 48 2.73 2.11 2.37
CA CYS A 48 3.89 2.73 1.74
C CYS A 48 5.20 2.16 2.31
N ASP A 49 5.32 2.06 3.63
CA ASP A 49 6.49 1.49 4.31
C ASP A 49 6.75 0.03 3.90
N ILE A 50 5.68 -0.77 3.83
CA ILE A 50 5.76 -2.17 3.38
C ILE A 50 6.16 -2.23 1.91
N SER A 51 5.55 -1.42 1.04
CA SER A 51 5.85 -1.37 -0.39
C SER A 51 7.31 -0.95 -0.64
N GLN A 52 7.81 0.06 0.09
CA GLN A 52 9.19 0.49 -0.01
C GLN A 52 10.15 -0.62 0.41
N SER A 53 9.87 -1.30 1.52
CA SER A 53 10.67 -2.44 2.00
C SER A 53 10.67 -3.59 0.98
N LEU A 54 9.51 -3.92 0.40
CA LEU A 54 9.39 -4.94 -0.65
C LEU A 54 10.19 -4.57 -1.92
N ASN A 55 10.18 -3.30 -2.32
CA ASN A 55 10.95 -2.83 -3.48
C ASN A 55 12.46 -2.92 -3.24
N GLN A 56 12.93 -2.65 -2.01
CA GLN A 56 14.33 -2.80 -1.65
C GLN A 56 14.78 -4.27 -1.74
N GLU A 57 13.99 -5.19 -1.18
CA GLU A 57 14.28 -6.62 -1.24
C GLU A 57 14.23 -7.19 -2.67
N ALA A 58 13.25 -6.75 -3.47
CA ALA A 58 13.14 -7.15 -4.87
C ALA A 58 14.29 -6.61 -5.74
N GLY A 59 14.79 -5.41 -5.43
CA GLY A 59 15.94 -4.79 -6.11
C GLY A 59 17.31 -5.29 -5.63
N GLY A 60 17.38 -5.90 -4.45
CA GLY A 60 18.61 -6.41 -3.83
C GLY A 60 19.06 -7.80 -4.30
N SER A 61 18.27 -8.50 -5.13
CA SER A 61 18.59 -9.85 -5.64
C SER A 61 19.53 -9.83 -6.87
N LYS A 62 20.59 -9.02 -6.85
CA LYS A 62 21.57 -8.91 -7.95
C LYS A 62 22.96 -9.37 -7.55
#